data_AF-A0A921DRN7-F1
#
_entry.id   AF-A0A921DRN7-F1
#
_cell.length_a   1.000
_cell.length_b   1.000
_cell.length_c   1.000
_cell.angle_alpha   90.00
_cell.angle_beta   90.00
_cell.angle_gamma   90.00
#
_symmetry.space_group_name_H-M   'P 1'
#
loop_
_entity.id
_entity.type
_entity.pdbx_description
1 polymer ?
#
loop_
_entity_poly.entity_id
_entity_poly.type
_entity_poly.pdbx_seq_one_letter_code
_entity_poly.pdbx_strand_id
1 'polypeptide(L)'
;MTQAATTFRTAADAVEWLKMQGYKISAPQFSRHFRAGKIARDGDGFFTAAALLGYAAAQLQPVARIDDAESRSVALGKMSADSELKTVRAARERLKLEKEQGKLMSVEVHEQDLAARAVFFKSEVQSFIHRKAGEIIALVGGREEAVPELVAWWEEATADWFDAWSDEQEFVTQDGDAAEDAEADDEALPD
;
A
#
# COMPACT_ATOMS: atom_id res chain seq x y z
N MET A 1 8.92 -2.46 68.46
CA MET A 1 10.11 -1.80 67.88
C MET A 1 9.62 -0.73 66.94
N THR A 2 9.65 0.53 67.37
CA THR A 2 9.09 1.67 66.64
C THR A 2 10.08 2.06 65.53
N GLN A 3 9.76 1.74 64.26
CA GLN A 3 10.55 2.24 63.13
C GLN A 3 10.56 3.77 63.21
N ALA A 4 11.76 4.37 63.17
CA ALA A 4 11.90 5.80 63.01
C ALA A 4 11.12 6.20 61.75
N ALA A 5 10.10 7.04 61.90
CA ALA A 5 9.34 7.55 60.77
C ALA A 5 10.31 8.37 59.91
N THR A 6 10.66 7.88 58.73
CA THR A 6 11.49 8.64 57.80
C THR A 6 10.70 9.88 57.37
N THR A 7 11.17 11.05 57.81
CA THR A 7 10.56 12.36 57.55
C THR A 7 11.53 13.23 56.75
N PHE A 8 10.97 14.03 55.85
CA PHE A 8 11.71 14.92 54.97
C PHE A 8 11.27 16.36 55.22
N ARG A 9 12.25 17.24 55.47
CA ARG A 9 11.99 18.65 55.78
C ARG A 9 11.71 19.47 54.53
N THR A 10 12.40 19.17 53.43
CA THR A 10 12.28 19.93 52.20
C THR A 10 11.58 19.14 51.10
N ALA A 11 10.98 19.87 50.16
CA ALA A 11 10.38 19.28 48.97
C ALA A 11 11.44 18.63 48.06
N ALA A 12 12.69 19.12 48.09
CA ALA A 12 13.79 18.55 47.32
C ALA A 12 14.13 17.14 47.81
N ASP A 13 14.30 16.97 49.13
CA ASP A 13 14.59 15.67 49.74
C ASP A 13 13.48 14.65 49.50
N ALA A 14 12.21 15.11 49.57
CA ALA A 14 11.05 14.27 49.29
C ALA A 14 11.00 13.82 47.80
N VAL A 15 11.35 14.70 46.87
CA VAL A 15 11.42 14.39 45.43
C VAL A 15 12.55 13.42 45.13
N GLU A 16 13.72 13.63 45.72
CA GLU A 16 14.87 12.73 45.56
C GLU A 16 14.56 11.35 46.11
N TRP A 17 13.91 11.28 47.29
CA TRP A 17 13.49 10.02 47.86
C TRP A 17 12.46 9.29 46.99
N LEU A 18 11.46 9.99 46.45
CA LEU A 18 10.49 9.39 45.52
C LEU A 18 11.14 8.86 44.24
N LYS A 19 12.18 9.53 43.73
CA LYS A 19 12.99 9.04 42.61
C LYS A 19 13.77 7.78 42.97
N MET A 20 14.39 7.74 44.16
CA MET A 20 15.07 6.53 44.66
C MET A 20 14.11 5.36 44.86
N GLN A 21 12.85 5.63 45.23
CA GLN A 21 11.79 4.61 45.31
C GLN A 21 11.25 4.18 43.92
N GLY A 22 11.83 4.67 42.83
CA GLY A 22 11.51 4.23 41.47
C GLY A 22 10.31 4.93 40.84
N TYR A 23 9.92 6.12 41.30
CA TYR A 23 8.85 6.92 40.70
C TYR A 23 9.37 8.07 39.85
N LYS A 24 8.73 8.30 38.70
CA LYS A 24 9.07 9.44 37.82
C LYS A 24 8.38 10.71 38.31
N ILE A 25 9.16 11.65 38.83
CA ILE A 25 8.65 12.94 39.31
C ILE A 25 9.70 14.06 39.19
N SER A 26 9.26 15.26 38.80
CA SER A 26 10.09 16.48 38.77
C SER A 26 9.74 17.45 39.92
N ALA A 27 10.69 18.30 40.32
CA ALA A 27 10.48 19.28 41.38
C ALA A 27 9.34 20.30 41.09
N PRO A 28 9.17 20.80 39.85
CA PRO A 28 8.01 21.65 39.49
C PRO A 28 6.67 20.90 39.60
N GLN A 29 6.63 19.63 39.19
CA GLN A 29 5.43 18.79 39.28
C GLN A 29 5.05 18.51 40.74
N PHE A 30 6.03 18.17 41.58
CA PHE A 30 5.84 17.99 43.02
C PHE A 30 5.29 19.26 43.66
N SER A 31 5.89 20.41 43.37
CA SER A 31 5.45 21.71 43.90
C SER A 31 4.02 22.06 43.49
N ARG A 32 3.64 21.78 42.23
CA ARG A 32 2.27 21.96 41.75
C ARG A 32 1.29 21.05 42.49
N HIS A 33 1.64 19.79 42.69
CA HIS A 33 0.77 18.83 43.39
C HIS A 33 0.65 19.14 44.89
N PHE A 34 1.73 19.64 45.50
CA PHE A 34 1.70 20.13 46.88
C PHE A 34 0.78 21.33 47.03
N ARG A 35 0.88 22.36 46.16
CA ARG A 35 -0.05 23.51 46.16
C ARG A 35 -1.50 23.11 45.90
N ALA A 36 -1.72 22.04 45.14
CA ALA A 36 -3.03 21.46 44.89
C ALA A 36 -3.55 20.58 46.04
N GLY A 37 -2.86 20.50 47.18
CA GLY A 37 -3.29 19.75 48.35
C GLY A 37 -3.18 18.23 48.23
N LYS A 38 -2.49 17.71 47.18
CA LYS A 38 -2.37 16.27 46.92
C LYS A 38 -1.32 15.56 47.77
N ILE A 39 -0.52 16.31 48.52
CA ILE A 39 0.60 15.82 49.32
C ILE A 39 0.46 16.42 50.71
N ALA A 40 0.23 15.57 51.70
CA ALA A 40 0.07 15.99 53.08
C ALA A 40 1.44 16.13 53.78
N ARG A 41 1.46 17.00 54.80
CA ARG A 41 2.53 17.07 55.81
C ARG A 41 1.97 16.59 57.14
N ASP A 42 2.84 16.11 58.01
CA ASP A 42 2.47 15.82 59.40
C ASP A 42 2.22 17.10 60.21
N GLY A 43 1.78 16.94 61.46
CA GLY A 43 1.50 18.05 62.37
C GLY A 43 2.72 18.93 62.68
N ASP A 44 3.92 18.40 62.47
CA ASP A 44 5.20 19.09 62.66
C ASP A 44 5.71 19.75 61.36
N GLY A 45 4.96 19.62 60.26
CA GLY A 45 5.24 20.25 58.97
C GLY A 45 6.23 19.49 58.07
N PHE A 46 6.53 18.22 58.36
CA PHE A 46 7.41 17.36 57.56
C PHE A 46 6.63 16.49 56.58
N PHE A 47 7.29 16.07 55.49
CA PHE A 47 6.77 15.04 54.60
C PHE A 47 7.13 13.66 55.16
N THR A 48 6.14 12.82 55.45
CA THR A 48 6.39 11.45 55.91
C THR A 48 6.52 10.51 54.71
N ALA A 49 7.37 9.50 54.82
CA ALA A 49 7.48 8.44 53.81
C ALA A 49 6.12 7.79 53.47
N ALA A 50 5.27 7.58 54.49
CA ALA A 50 3.92 7.03 54.29
C ALA A 50 3.03 7.95 53.44
N ALA A 51 3.01 9.25 53.70
CA ALA A 51 2.24 10.21 52.90
C ALA A 51 2.77 10.31 51.46
N LEU A 52 4.10 10.26 51.28
CA LEU A 52 4.74 10.29 49.96
C LEU A 52 4.44 9.03 49.14
N LEU A 53 4.44 7.85 49.75
CA LEU A 53 4.07 6.60 49.07
C LEU A 53 2.58 6.55 48.73
N GLY A 54 1.70 7.02 49.63
CA GLY A 54 0.27 7.15 49.35
C GLY A 54 -0.01 8.10 48.18
N TYR A 55 0.69 9.23 48.13
CA TYR A 55 0.69 10.14 46.99
C TYR A 55 1.21 9.47 45.71
N ALA A 56 2.36 8.78 45.80
CA ALA A 56 2.99 8.14 44.66
C ALA A 56 2.07 7.07 44.03
N ALA A 57 1.42 6.24 44.85
CA ALA A 57 0.47 5.23 44.39
C ALA A 57 -0.75 5.85 43.68
N ALA A 58 -1.20 7.03 44.12
CA ALA A 58 -2.39 7.69 43.57
C ALA A 58 -2.09 8.60 42.36
N GLN A 59 -0.89 9.17 42.26
CA GLN A 59 -0.60 10.27 41.32
C GLN A 59 0.64 10.06 40.46
N LEU A 60 1.47 9.05 40.75
CA LEU A 60 2.71 8.77 40.02
C LEU A 60 2.67 7.38 39.38
N GLN A 61 3.41 7.24 38.28
CA GLN A 61 3.63 5.95 37.65
C GLN A 61 5.04 5.43 38.02
N PRO A 62 5.20 4.13 38.34
CA PRO A 62 6.52 3.53 38.53
C PRO A 62 7.34 3.57 37.24
N VAL A 63 8.64 3.88 37.34
CA VAL A 63 9.57 3.99 36.19
C VAL A 63 9.65 2.66 35.42
N ALA A 64 9.81 1.53 36.12
CA ALA A 64 9.92 0.21 35.49
C ALA A 64 8.72 -0.15 34.60
N ARG A 65 7.51 0.30 34.95
CA ARG A 65 6.30 0.03 34.16
C ARG A 65 6.28 0.81 32.84
N ILE A 66 6.93 1.98 32.78
CA ILE A 66 6.99 2.84 31.59
C ILE A 66 8.00 2.27 30.60
N ASP A 67 9.22 1.99 31.08
CA ASP A 67 10.31 1.54 30.21
C ASP A 67 9.99 0.19 29.55
N ASP A 68 9.35 -0.74 30.27
CA ASP A 68 8.91 -2.03 29.72
C ASP A 68 7.77 -1.88 28.70
N ALA A 69 6.86 -0.92 28.88
CA ALA A 69 5.75 -0.71 27.96
C ALA A 69 6.19 -0.02 26.68
N GLU A 70 7.03 1.02 26.79
CA GLU A 70 7.60 1.74 25.65
C GLU A 70 8.56 0.84 24.85
N SER A 71 9.41 0.06 25.53
CA SER A 71 10.30 -0.88 24.84
C SER A 71 9.53 -1.96 24.09
N ARG A 72 8.44 -2.49 24.68
CA ARG A 72 7.56 -3.45 24.01
C ARG A 72 6.82 -2.84 22.83
N SER A 73 6.30 -1.62 22.94
CA SER A 73 5.60 -0.97 21.82
C SER A 73 6.54 -0.68 20.66
N VAL A 74 7.77 -0.22 20.93
CA VAL A 74 8.80 -0.01 19.91
C VAL A 74 9.22 -1.33 19.25
N ALA A 75 9.41 -2.40 20.04
CA ALA A 75 9.74 -3.72 19.51
C ALA A 75 8.62 -4.27 18.62
N LEU A 76 7.36 -4.16 19.05
CA LEU A 76 6.19 -4.57 18.27
C LEU A 76 6.04 -3.75 16.97
N GLY A 77 6.24 -2.43 17.03
CA GLY A 77 6.19 -1.56 15.86
C GLY A 77 7.26 -1.92 14.83
N LYS A 78 8.49 -2.19 15.28
CA LYS A 78 9.58 -2.65 14.40
C LYS A 78 9.28 -4.01 13.77
N MET A 79 8.81 -4.98 14.57
CA MET A 79 8.43 -6.30 14.06
C MET A 79 7.30 -6.23 13.02
N SER A 80 6.31 -5.35 13.23
CA SER A 80 5.23 -5.11 12.26
C SER A 80 5.78 -4.54 10.95
N ALA A 81 6.59 -3.49 11.03
CA ALA A 81 7.19 -2.86 9.86
C ALA A 81 8.11 -3.83 9.08
N ASP A 82 8.92 -4.62 9.79
CA ASP A 82 9.77 -5.64 9.17
C ASP A 82 8.94 -6.75 8.50
N SER A 83 7.81 -7.13 9.10
CA SER A 83 6.87 -8.09 8.53
C SER A 83 6.24 -7.55 7.24
N GLU A 84 5.72 -6.32 7.26
CA GLU A 84 5.15 -5.66 6.08
C GLU A 84 6.16 -5.57 4.94
N LEU A 85 7.38 -5.13 5.24
CA LEU A 85 8.46 -5.04 4.27
C LEU A 85 8.86 -6.40 3.70
N LYS A 86 8.84 -7.46 4.52
CA LYS A 86 9.05 -8.84 4.05
C LYS A 86 7.93 -9.31 3.13
N THR A 87 6.66 -8.97 3.41
CA THR A 87 5.54 -9.35 2.54
C THR A 87 5.62 -8.66 1.18
N VAL A 88 5.94 -7.36 1.14
CA VAL A 88 6.10 -6.61 -0.11
C VAL A 88 7.28 -7.14 -0.93
N ARG A 89 8.40 -7.46 -0.29
CA ARG A 89 9.56 -8.08 -0.96
C ARG A 89 9.21 -9.43 -1.56
N ALA A 90 8.52 -10.30 -0.80
CA ALA A 90 8.10 -11.61 -1.30
C ALA A 90 7.15 -11.49 -2.50
N ALA A 91 6.21 -10.53 -2.48
CA ALA A 91 5.33 -10.27 -3.61
C ALA A 91 6.10 -9.80 -4.85
N ARG A 92 7.09 -8.92 -4.67
CA ARG A 92 7.94 -8.42 -5.77
C ARG A 92 8.82 -9.52 -6.36
N GLU A 93 9.40 -10.38 -5.52
CA GLU A 93 10.19 -11.54 -5.96
C GLU A 93 9.33 -12.53 -6.74
N ARG A 94 8.11 -12.78 -6.28
CA ARG A 94 7.15 -13.62 -7.00
C ARG A 94 6.81 -13.03 -8.37
N LEU A 95 6.48 -11.75 -8.45
CA LEU A 95 6.19 -11.08 -9.72
C LEU A 95 7.38 -11.11 -10.68
N LYS A 96 8.60 -10.92 -10.15
CA LYS A 96 9.84 -11.02 -10.93
C LYS A 96 10.03 -12.43 -11.49
N LEU A 97 9.80 -13.45 -10.67
CA LEU A 97 9.88 -14.86 -11.09
C LEU A 97 8.81 -15.20 -12.13
N GLU A 98 7.58 -14.70 -11.99
CA GLU A 98 6.53 -14.86 -12.99
C GLU A 98 6.90 -14.17 -14.32
N LYS A 99 7.55 -12.99 -14.28
CA LYS A 99 8.09 -12.32 -15.46
C LYS A 99 9.23 -13.12 -16.12
N GLU A 100 10.19 -13.62 -15.34
CA GLU A 100 11.30 -14.45 -15.83
C GLU A 100 10.83 -15.79 -16.42
N GLN A 101 9.73 -16.34 -15.91
CA GLN A 101 9.08 -17.54 -16.44
C GLN A 101 8.22 -17.26 -17.68
N GLY A 102 8.17 -16.02 -18.18
CA GLY A 102 7.38 -15.66 -19.35
C GLY A 102 5.86 -15.71 -19.15
N LYS A 103 5.38 -15.71 -17.89
CA LYS A 103 3.95 -15.77 -17.57
C LYS A 103 3.24 -14.41 -17.67
N LEU A 104 4.01 -13.34 -17.86
CA LEU A 104 3.52 -11.97 -17.86
C LEU A 104 3.94 -11.29 -19.17
N MET A 105 2.98 -10.67 -19.85
CA MET A 105 3.23 -9.75 -20.94
C MET A 105 3.18 -8.31 -20.45
N SER A 106 3.88 -7.39 -21.12
CA SER A 106 3.72 -5.96 -20.85
C SER A 106 2.35 -5.50 -21.34
N VAL A 107 1.79 -4.49 -20.67
CA VAL A 107 0.53 -3.87 -21.09
C VAL A 107 0.67 -3.31 -22.51
N GLU A 108 1.79 -2.67 -22.83
CA GLU A 108 2.04 -2.12 -24.16
C GLU A 108 2.01 -3.19 -25.27
N VAL A 109 2.65 -4.34 -25.06
CA VAL A 109 2.62 -5.45 -26.03
C VAL A 109 1.20 -6.02 -26.13
N HIS A 110 0.48 -6.13 -25.01
CA HIS A 110 -0.92 -6.56 -25.02
C HIS A 110 -1.81 -5.62 -25.84
N GLU A 111 -1.69 -4.31 -25.63
CA GLU A 111 -2.46 -3.30 -26.36
C GLU A 111 -2.10 -3.26 -27.85
N GLN A 112 -0.81 -3.44 -28.19
CA GLN A 112 -0.37 -3.56 -29.59
C GLN A 112 -0.97 -4.79 -30.27
N ASP A 113 -0.99 -5.94 -29.61
CA ASP A 113 -1.61 -7.16 -30.13
C ASP A 113 -3.13 -6.99 -30.31
N LEU A 114 -3.82 -6.37 -29.35
CA LEU A 114 -5.24 -6.03 -29.48
C LEU A 114 -5.50 -5.06 -30.65
N ALA A 115 -4.65 -4.06 -30.82
CA ALA A 115 -4.76 -3.11 -31.93
C ALA A 115 -4.55 -3.80 -33.28
N ALA A 116 -3.55 -4.67 -33.40
CA ALA A 116 -3.30 -5.45 -34.61
C ALA A 116 -4.49 -6.35 -34.96
N ARG A 117 -5.06 -7.05 -33.97
CA ARG A 117 -6.29 -7.85 -34.11
C ARG A 117 -7.47 -7.02 -34.60
N ALA A 118 -7.64 -5.81 -34.07
CA ALA A 118 -8.72 -4.91 -34.46
C ALA A 118 -8.57 -4.43 -35.92
N VAL A 119 -7.34 -4.13 -36.37
CA VAL A 119 -7.06 -3.74 -37.76
C VAL A 119 -7.35 -4.90 -38.71
N PHE A 120 -6.89 -6.11 -38.38
CA PHE A 120 -7.19 -7.32 -39.16
C PHE A 120 -8.70 -7.56 -39.26
N PHE A 121 -9.41 -7.54 -38.13
CA PHE A 121 -10.87 -7.73 -38.11
C PHE A 121 -11.60 -6.70 -38.97
N LYS A 122 -11.21 -5.42 -38.87
CA LYS A 122 -11.78 -4.36 -39.70
C LYS A 122 -11.56 -4.64 -41.19
N SER A 123 -10.36 -5.07 -41.58
CA SER A 123 -10.09 -5.41 -42.98
C SER A 123 -10.92 -6.59 -43.48
N GLU A 124 -11.09 -7.64 -42.68
CA GLU A 124 -11.88 -8.81 -43.07
C GLU A 124 -13.36 -8.46 -43.28
N VAL A 125 -13.95 -7.68 -42.36
CA VAL A 125 -15.34 -7.19 -42.49
C VAL A 125 -15.51 -6.35 -43.75
N GLN A 126 -14.55 -5.45 -44.04
CA GLN A 126 -14.61 -4.59 -45.23
C GLN A 126 -14.44 -5.39 -46.53
N SER A 127 -13.51 -6.35 -46.57
CA SER A 127 -13.25 -7.17 -47.75
C SER A 127 -14.35 -8.20 -48.01
N PHE A 128 -15.11 -8.60 -46.98
CA PHE A 128 -16.16 -9.60 -47.12
C PHE A 128 -17.22 -9.24 -48.14
N ILE A 129 -17.77 -8.03 -48.03
CA ILE A 129 -18.89 -7.64 -48.87
C ILE A 129 -18.46 -7.67 -50.33
N HIS A 130 -17.21 -7.30 -50.62
CA HIS A 130 -16.64 -7.38 -51.95
C HIS A 130 -16.46 -8.83 -52.44
N ARG A 131 -16.00 -9.75 -51.58
CA ARG A 131 -15.83 -11.17 -51.92
C ARG A 131 -17.15 -11.90 -52.12
N LYS A 132 -18.16 -11.58 -51.28
CA LYS A 132 -19.43 -12.30 -51.21
C LYS A 132 -20.61 -11.61 -51.90
N ALA A 133 -20.44 -10.41 -52.42
CA ALA A 133 -21.50 -9.66 -53.11
C ALA A 133 -22.24 -10.51 -54.15
N GLY A 134 -21.51 -11.28 -54.97
CA GLY A 134 -22.12 -12.12 -56.00
C GLY A 134 -23.01 -13.24 -55.41
N GLU A 135 -22.54 -13.89 -54.35
CA GLU A 135 -23.31 -14.94 -53.63
C GLU A 135 -24.57 -14.34 -52.99
N ILE A 136 -24.45 -13.17 -52.36
CA ILE A 136 -25.57 -12.44 -51.76
C ILE A 136 -26.60 -12.05 -52.83
N ILE A 137 -26.15 -11.50 -53.97
CA ILE A 137 -27.04 -11.13 -55.08
C ILE A 137 -27.76 -12.35 -55.65
N ALA A 138 -27.04 -13.48 -55.82
CA ALA A 138 -27.64 -14.71 -56.32
C ALA A 138 -28.67 -15.30 -55.34
N LEU A 139 -28.39 -15.24 -54.04
CA LEU A 139 -29.28 -15.74 -52.98
C LEU A 139 -30.58 -14.92 -52.90
N VAL A 140 -30.44 -13.59 -52.81
CA VAL A 140 -31.58 -12.69 -52.59
C VAL A 140 -32.36 -12.49 -53.90
N GLY A 141 -31.67 -12.34 -55.02
CA GLY A 141 -32.30 -12.06 -56.33
C GLY A 141 -33.18 -10.80 -56.32
N GLY A 142 -32.95 -9.87 -55.37
CA GLY A 142 -33.80 -8.70 -55.13
C GLY A 142 -35.15 -8.99 -54.46
N ARG A 143 -35.40 -10.22 -53.98
CA ARG A 143 -36.65 -10.60 -53.32
C ARG A 143 -36.60 -10.34 -51.82
N GLU A 144 -37.56 -9.58 -51.32
CA GLU A 144 -37.68 -9.30 -49.89
C GLU A 144 -37.99 -10.56 -49.07
N GLU A 145 -38.68 -11.53 -49.65
CA GLU A 145 -38.99 -12.79 -48.96
C GLU A 145 -37.75 -13.63 -48.62
N ALA A 146 -36.62 -13.37 -49.28
CA ALA A 146 -35.35 -14.09 -49.07
C ALA A 146 -34.56 -13.59 -47.84
N VAL A 147 -35.06 -12.57 -47.11
CA VAL A 147 -34.38 -12.03 -45.93
C VAL A 147 -34.05 -13.10 -44.88
N PRO A 148 -34.94 -14.04 -44.51
CA PRO A 148 -34.59 -15.09 -43.55
C PRO A 148 -33.46 -16.00 -44.04
N GLU A 149 -33.44 -16.32 -45.33
CA GLU A 149 -32.41 -17.15 -45.97
C GLU A 149 -31.07 -16.40 -46.02
N LEU A 150 -31.10 -15.09 -46.29
CA LEU A 150 -29.93 -14.22 -46.22
C LEU A 150 -29.37 -14.13 -44.80
N VAL A 151 -30.22 -13.99 -43.78
CA VAL A 151 -29.77 -13.92 -42.37
C VAL A 151 -29.12 -15.24 -41.95
N ALA A 152 -29.75 -16.38 -42.26
CA ALA A 152 -29.16 -17.69 -41.94
C ALA A 152 -27.81 -17.91 -42.64
N TRP A 153 -27.74 -17.57 -43.93
CA TRP A 153 -26.48 -17.64 -44.68
C TRP A 153 -25.43 -16.67 -44.13
N TRP A 154 -25.83 -15.47 -43.71
CA TRP A 154 -24.92 -14.48 -43.13
C TRP A 154 -24.33 -14.96 -41.81
N GLU A 155 -25.16 -15.52 -40.92
CA GLU A 155 -24.71 -16.10 -39.65
C GLU A 155 -23.69 -17.23 -39.88
N GLU A 156 -23.96 -18.13 -40.84
CA GLU A 156 -23.03 -19.19 -41.21
C GLU A 156 -21.73 -18.64 -41.82
N ALA A 157 -21.83 -17.72 -42.78
CA ALA A 157 -20.67 -17.18 -43.47
C ALA A 157 -19.79 -16.25 -42.62
N THR A 158 -20.31 -15.74 -41.51
CA THR A 158 -19.55 -14.90 -40.57
C THR A 158 -19.05 -15.66 -39.34
N ALA A 159 -19.57 -16.86 -39.07
CA ALA A 159 -19.08 -17.73 -37.98
C ALA A 159 -17.58 -18.03 -38.13
N ASP A 160 -17.15 -18.33 -39.35
CA ASP A 160 -15.74 -18.60 -39.68
C ASP A 160 -14.78 -17.46 -39.25
N TRP A 161 -15.27 -16.22 -39.21
CA TRP A 161 -14.46 -15.07 -38.78
C TRP A 161 -14.32 -14.94 -37.28
N PHE A 162 -15.40 -15.23 -36.57
CA PHE A 162 -15.40 -15.20 -35.11
C PHE A 162 -14.51 -16.31 -34.56
N ASP A 163 -14.49 -17.46 -35.23
CA ASP A 163 -13.58 -18.56 -34.91
C ASP A 163 -12.13 -18.16 -35.21
N ALA A 164 -11.85 -17.61 -36.40
CA ALA A 164 -10.50 -17.13 -36.76
C ALA A 164 -9.99 -15.98 -35.86
N TRP A 165 -10.89 -15.17 -35.30
CA TRP A 165 -10.57 -14.12 -34.33
C TRP A 165 -10.33 -14.68 -32.92
N SER A 166 -10.96 -15.80 -32.59
CA SER A 166 -10.79 -16.49 -31.30
C SER A 166 -9.53 -17.35 -31.24
N ASP A 167 -8.95 -17.72 -32.38
CA ASP A 167 -7.73 -18.51 -32.43
C ASP A 167 -6.48 -17.69 -32.07
N GLU A 168 -5.52 -18.36 -31.42
CA GLU A 168 -4.26 -17.78 -30.96
C GLU A 168 -3.34 -17.59 -32.19
N GLN A 169 -3.43 -16.42 -32.82
CA GLN A 169 -2.61 -16.04 -33.98
C GLN A 169 -1.46 -15.12 -33.55
N GLU A 170 -0.27 -15.31 -34.14
CA GLU A 170 0.90 -14.47 -33.90
C GLU A 170 0.87 -13.28 -34.87
N PHE A 171 0.49 -12.09 -34.38
CA PHE A 171 0.43 -10.88 -35.20
C PHE A 171 1.80 -10.20 -35.21
N VAL A 172 2.54 -10.32 -36.31
CA VAL A 172 3.80 -9.58 -36.49
C VAL A 172 3.48 -8.13 -36.85
N THR A 173 3.71 -7.20 -35.93
CA THR A 173 3.75 -5.78 -36.26
C THR A 173 5.03 -5.51 -37.04
N GLN A 174 4.90 -5.10 -38.30
CA GLN A 174 6.01 -4.48 -39.02
C GLN A 174 6.22 -3.10 -38.37
N ASP A 175 7.26 -2.97 -37.56
CA ASP A 175 7.64 -1.70 -36.92
C ASP A 175 7.83 -0.63 -38.01
N GLY A 176 6.84 0.24 -38.15
CA GLY A 176 6.92 1.43 -38.99
C GLY A 176 7.46 2.59 -38.16
N ASP A 177 8.71 2.98 -38.45
CA ASP A 177 9.37 4.25 -38.12
C ASP A 177 8.99 4.89 -36.78
N ALA A 178 9.60 4.40 -35.70
CA ALA A 178 9.82 5.23 -34.52
C ALA A 178 10.92 6.25 -34.84
N ALA A 179 10.50 7.51 -34.98
CA ALA A 179 11.32 8.67 -35.29
C ALA A 179 12.65 8.69 -34.50
N GLU A 180 13.74 9.01 -35.21
CA GLU A 180 15.05 9.32 -34.64
C GLU A 180 14.92 10.43 -33.59
N ASP A 181 15.19 10.08 -32.32
CA ASP A 181 15.46 11.06 -31.28
C ASP A 181 16.77 11.78 -31.62
N ALA A 182 16.65 13.03 -32.05
CA ALA A 182 17.77 13.94 -32.22
C ALA A 182 18.45 14.18 -30.86
N GLU A 183 19.65 13.62 -30.68
CA GLU A 183 20.54 14.03 -29.60
C GLU A 183 20.87 15.52 -29.77
N ALA A 184 20.38 16.33 -28.84
CA ALA A 184 20.78 17.71 -28.70
C ALA A 184 22.22 17.76 -28.16
N ASP A 185 23.15 18.17 -29.03
CA ASP A 185 24.52 18.57 -28.69
C ASP A 185 24.47 19.66 -27.60
N ASP A 186 24.96 19.34 -26.41
CA ASP A 186 25.19 20.29 -25.31
C ASP A 186 26.49 21.05 -25.61
N GLU A 187 26.33 22.28 -26.08
CA GLU A 187 27.39 23.20 -26.47
C GLU A 187 28.21 23.63 -25.23
N ALA A 188 29.38 23.01 -25.07
CA ALA A 188 30.39 23.44 -24.11
C ALA A 188 31.01 24.78 -24.55
N LEU A 189 30.58 25.87 -23.91
CA LEU A 189 31.22 27.20 -23.95
C LEU A 189 32.66 27.13 -23.42
N PRO A 190 33.65 27.70 -24.14
CA PRO A 190 34.94 28.09 -23.56
C PRO A 190 35.00 29.61 -23.27
N ASP A 191 35.79 29.94 -22.23
CA ASP A 191 36.05 31.29 -21.66
C ASP A 191 36.56 32.36 -22.64
#